data_AF-A0A9P4S1Z5-F1
#
_entry.id   AF-A0A9P4S1Z5-F1
#
_cell.length_a   1.000
_cell.length_b   1.000
_cell.length_c   1.000
_cell.angle_alpha   90.00
_cell.angle_beta   90.00
_cell.angle_gamma   90.00
#
_symmetry.space_group_name_H-M   'P 1'
#
loop_
_entity.id
_entity.type
_entity.pdbx_description
1 polymer ?
#
loop_
_entity_poly.entity_id
_entity_poly.type
_entity_poly.pdbx_seq_one_letter_code
_entity_poly.pdbx_strand_id
1 'polypeptide(L)'
;ILIILPFKEDKLYGTVKRFTDLKRGLLTVCFLAENVLTHKSQHLSGLALKFNLKLGGINYTLPAELFNSLYLEDGNPDALILGADVYHPPPDDHNPGLPSAAAVVGSFDNKFMNYLPSLRLQAGNQEMNLKEMVVERLRKFGIANPTNLLPFKILMYRDGVGDNQFQTLRETEIPTIYKAFETAKKNWITHRSETRGTLENKELHNGNDRIARNVTPGTVIDTALTHPDRNSFYLQAHAASQGTVRSIYCHIIHNTASLTLVRPSNP
;
A
#
# COMPACT_ATOMS: atom_id res chain seq x y z
N ILE A 1 22.69 8.89 1.37
CA ILE A 1 23.15 10.09 2.10
C ILE A 1 22.36 10.23 3.40
N LEU A 2 23.05 10.38 4.54
CA LEU A 2 22.42 10.75 5.82
C LEU A 2 22.42 12.27 5.93
N ILE A 3 21.25 12.86 6.20
CA ILE A 3 21.11 14.31 6.41
C ILE A 3 20.68 14.53 7.85
N ILE A 4 21.52 15.22 8.63
CA ILE A 4 21.19 15.59 10.00
C ILE A 4 20.46 16.93 9.98
N LEU A 5 19.21 16.93 10.46
CA LEU A 5 18.42 18.14 10.62
C LEU A 5 18.59 18.69 12.03
N PRO A 6 18.82 20.00 12.20
CA PRO A 6 19.12 20.58 13.51
C PRO A 6 17.92 20.55 14.45
N PHE A 7 16.70 20.64 13.91
CA PHE A 7 15.45 20.62 14.66
C PHE A 7 14.28 20.19 13.75
N LYS A 8 13.13 19.88 14.36
CA LYS A 8 11.93 19.46 13.64
C LYS A 8 11.24 20.68 13.03
N GLU A 9 11.41 20.88 11.73
CA GLU A 9 10.74 21.91 10.95
C GLU A 9 10.32 21.39 9.57
N ASP A 10 9.02 21.43 9.28
CA ASP A 10 8.45 20.84 8.07
C ASP A 10 8.90 21.55 6.79
N LYS A 11 9.08 22.88 6.82
CA LYS A 11 9.56 23.67 5.67
C LYS A 11 10.99 23.30 5.28
N LEU A 12 11.87 23.17 6.26
CA LEU A 12 13.26 22.74 6.05
C LEU A 12 13.30 21.31 5.50
N TYR A 13 12.59 20.37 6.14
CA TYR A 13 12.50 18.99 5.67
C TYR A 13 11.96 18.90 4.25
N GLY A 14 10.87 19.62 3.95
CA GLY A 14 10.27 19.68 2.62
C GLY A 14 11.22 20.24 1.57
N THR A 15 11.99 21.27 1.89
CA THR A 15 13.01 21.85 0.99
C THR A 15 14.10 20.84 0.66
N VAL A 16 14.62 20.14 1.69
CA VAL A 16 15.61 19.08 1.51
C VAL A 16 15.05 17.98 0.60
N LYS A 17 13.86 17.45 0.91
CA LYS A 17 13.24 16.37 0.14
C LYS A 17 12.93 16.77 -1.30
N ARG A 18 12.44 17.97 -1.53
CA ARG A 18 12.19 18.49 -2.88
C ARG A 18 13.49 18.57 -3.69
N PHE A 19 14.58 19.04 -3.09
CA PHE A 19 15.85 19.12 -3.79
C PHE A 19 16.46 17.74 -4.03
N THR A 20 16.50 16.88 -3.02
CA THR A 20 17.20 15.59 -3.12
C THR A 20 16.42 14.58 -3.95
N ASP A 21 15.13 14.43 -3.69
CA ASP A 21 14.33 13.35 -4.25
C ASP A 21 13.82 13.75 -5.64
N LEU A 22 13.35 14.99 -5.84
CA LEU A 22 12.76 15.43 -7.11
C LEU A 22 13.77 16.07 -8.08
N LYS A 23 14.73 16.88 -7.60
CA LYS A 23 15.67 17.56 -8.50
C LYS A 23 16.96 16.79 -8.77
N ARG A 24 17.40 15.94 -7.83
CA ARG A 24 18.70 15.25 -7.91
C ARG A 24 18.60 13.72 -7.98
N GLY A 25 17.46 13.12 -7.65
CA GLY A 25 17.31 11.66 -7.63
C GLY A 25 18.22 10.98 -6.60
N LEU A 26 18.52 11.64 -5.48
CA LEU A 26 19.44 11.15 -4.46
C LEU A 26 18.71 10.41 -3.34
N LEU A 27 19.18 9.21 -3.02
CA LEU A 27 18.68 8.45 -1.88
C LEU A 27 19.15 9.09 -0.56
N THR A 28 18.20 9.72 0.14
CA THR A 28 18.46 10.40 1.43
C THR A 28 17.63 9.83 2.57
N VAL A 29 18.23 9.75 3.76
CA VAL A 29 17.51 9.58 5.03
C VAL A 29 17.79 10.79 5.89
N CYS A 30 16.74 11.48 6.33
CA CYS A 30 16.86 12.58 7.27
C CYS A 30 16.74 12.06 8.70
N PHE A 31 17.53 12.61 9.61
CA PHE A 31 17.54 12.24 11.02
C PHE A 31 17.75 13.49 11.88
N LEU A 32 17.02 13.59 13.00
CA LEU A 32 17.11 14.77 13.87
C LEU A 32 18.36 14.72 14.73
N ALA A 33 19.03 15.87 14.89
CA ALA A 33 20.25 16.00 15.69
C ALA A 33 20.04 15.53 17.15
N GLU A 34 18.90 15.86 17.76
CA GLU A 34 18.54 15.39 19.12
C GLU A 34 18.57 13.85 19.23
N ASN A 35 18.20 13.13 18.16
CA ASN A 35 18.17 11.68 18.15
C ASN A 35 19.56 11.06 17.90
N VAL A 36 20.50 11.83 17.33
CA VAL A 36 21.91 11.43 17.25
C VAL A 36 22.52 11.47 18.64
N LEU A 37 22.33 12.58 19.37
CA LEU A 37 22.95 12.83 20.66
C LEU A 37 22.49 11.84 21.74
N THR A 38 21.28 11.30 21.63
CA THR A 38 20.74 10.34 22.61
C THR A 38 21.26 8.91 22.43
N HIS A 39 21.87 8.57 21.29
CA HIS A 39 22.43 7.25 20.98
C HIS A 39 21.52 6.05 21.28
N LYS A 40 20.20 6.23 21.25
CA LYS A 40 19.25 5.15 21.55
C LYS A 40 19.32 4.09 20.44
N SER A 41 19.66 2.85 20.82
CA SER A 41 19.77 1.71 19.90
C SER A 41 18.51 1.53 19.02
N GLN A 42 17.32 1.78 19.57
CA GLN A 42 16.06 1.73 18.82
C GLN A 42 16.01 2.76 17.66
N HIS A 43 16.50 3.98 17.87
CA HIS A 43 16.52 5.01 16.83
C HIS A 43 17.53 4.66 15.73
N LEU A 44 18.70 4.16 16.11
CA LEU A 44 19.74 3.74 15.17
C LEU A 44 19.31 2.51 14.36
N SER A 45 18.63 1.57 15.00
CA SER A 45 18.04 0.41 14.33
C SER A 45 16.98 0.85 13.31
N GLY A 46 16.06 1.74 13.69
CA GLY A 46 15.09 2.32 12.76
C GLY A 46 15.74 3.06 11.59
N LEU A 47 16.88 3.73 11.82
CA LEU A 47 17.67 4.37 10.77
C LEU A 47 18.25 3.33 9.80
N ALA A 48 18.88 2.27 10.32
CA ALA A 48 19.45 1.19 9.53
C ALA A 48 18.40 0.49 8.64
N LEU A 49 17.22 0.21 9.19
CA LEU A 49 16.10 -0.39 8.45
C LEU A 49 15.68 0.47 7.25
N LYS A 50 15.65 1.80 7.40
CA LYS A 50 15.30 2.74 6.31
C LYS A 50 16.39 2.84 5.25
N PHE A 51 17.66 2.76 5.66
CA PHE A 51 18.78 2.73 4.73
C PHE A 51 18.76 1.46 3.89
N ASN A 52 18.60 0.29 4.53
CA ASN A 52 18.58 -0.98 3.84
C ASN A 52 17.50 -1.00 2.75
N LEU A 53 16.27 -0.59 3.07
CA LEU A 53 15.17 -0.51 2.09
C LEU A 53 15.46 0.46 0.95
N LYS A 54 16.02 1.65 1.23
CA LYS A 54 16.35 2.63 0.18
C LYS A 54 17.44 2.13 -0.77
N LEU A 55 18.32 1.25 -0.29
CA LEU A 55 19.36 0.61 -1.10
C LEU A 55 18.86 -0.66 -1.80
N GLY A 56 17.57 -0.98 -1.70
CA GLY A 56 16.96 -2.17 -2.31
C GLY A 56 17.14 -3.46 -1.50
N GLY A 57 17.64 -3.37 -0.27
CA GLY A 57 17.77 -4.50 0.64
C GLY A 57 16.44 -4.89 1.27
N ILE A 58 16.40 -6.10 1.82
CA ILE A 58 15.21 -6.68 2.48
C ILE A 58 15.52 -6.81 3.97
N ASN A 59 14.65 -6.26 4.83
CA ASN A 59 14.85 -6.32 6.29
C ASN A 59 14.34 -7.63 6.90
N TYR A 60 13.21 -8.12 6.40
CA TYR A 60 12.54 -9.32 6.87
C TYR A 60 11.84 -9.99 5.70
N THR A 61 11.65 -11.30 5.80
CA THR A 61 10.87 -12.10 4.86
C THR A 61 9.88 -12.96 5.64
N LEU A 62 8.84 -13.39 4.96
CA LEU A 62 7.89 -14.34 5.48
C LEU A 62 8.07 -15.68 4.77
N PRO A 63 7.69 -16.82 5.39
CA PRO A 63 7.70 -18.12 4.73
C PRO A 63 6.86 -18.08 3.44
N ALA A 64 7.41 -18.60 2.34
CA ALA A 64 6.76 -18.53 1.03
C ALA A 64 5.44 -19.32 1.00
N GLU A 65 5.34 -20.34 1.86
CA GLU A 65 4.19 -21.22 2.02
C GLU A 65 2.92 -20.47 2.41
N LEU A 66 3.06 -19.34 3.12
CA LEU A 66 1.94 -18.46 3.48
C LEU A 66 1.31 -17.77 2.27
N PHE A 67 2.03 -17.73 1.14
CA PHE A 67 1.63 -17.04 -0.08
C PHE A 67 1.58 -17.95 -1.30
N ASN A 68 1.48 -19.27 -1.12
CA ASN A 68 1.44 -20.24 -2.23
C ASN A 68 0.44 -19.85 -3.33
N SER A 69 -0.71 -19.27 -2.97
CA SER A 69 -1.71 -18.81 -3.95
C SER A 69 -1.28 -17.61 -4.80
N LEU A 70 -0.19 -16.94 -4.45
CA LEU A 70 0.37 -15.76 -5.13
C LEU A 70 1.58 -16.09 -6.02
N TYR A 71 2.03 -17.35 -6.01
CA TYR A 71 3.14 -17.85 -6.82
C TYR A 71 2.66 -18.83 -7.90
N LEU A 72 3.50 -18.99 -8.92
CA LEU A 72 3.45 -20.10 -9.86
C LEU A 72 4.07 -21.36 -9.24
N GLU A 73 3.82 -22.52 -9.86
CA GLU A 73 4.41 -23.80 -9.44
C GLU A 73 5.95 -23.80 -9.47
N ASP A 74 6.55 -22.96 -10.33
CA ASP A 74 8.01 -22.79 -10.44
C ASP A 74 8.60 -21.81 -9.40
N GLY A 75 7.77 -21.28 -8.49
CA GLY A 75 8.16 -20.35 -7.44
C GLY A 75 8.28 -18.88 -7.87
N ASN A 76 8.03 -18.54 -9.13
CA ASN A 76 7.99 -17.15 -9.57
C ASN A 76 6.67 -16.49 -9.14
N PRO A 77 6.66 -15.17 -8.81
CA PRO A 77 5.43 -14.49 -8.43
C PRO A 77 4.45 -14.46 -9.61
N ASP A 78 3.19 -14.79 -9.34
CA ASP A 78 2.07 -14.72 -10.28
C ASP A 78 1.12 -13.56 -9.95
N ALA A 79 1.28 -12.96 -8.78
CA ALA A 79 0.47 -11.86 -8.28
C ALA A 79 1.27 -10.56 -8.16
N LEU A 80 0.65 -9.45 -8.56
CA LEU A 80 1.10 -8.10 -8.25
C LEU A 80 0.27 -7.54 -7.09
N ILE A 81 0.94 -7.18 -5.99
CA ILE A 81 0.29 -6.51 -4.86
C ILE A 81 0.40 -4.99 -5.07
N LEU A 82 -0.74 -4.32 -5.07
CA LEU A 82 -0.86 -2.88 -5.18
C LEU A 82 -1.37 -2.27 -3.88
N GLY A 83 -0.90 -1.06 -3.58
CA GLY A 83 -1.49 -0.19 -2.55
C GLY A 83 -1.82 1.15 -3.17
N ALA A 84 -2.99 1.70 -2.88
CA ALA A 84 -3.43 2.98 -3.43
C ALA A 84 -4.12 3.87 -2.40
N ASP A 85 -3.71 5.12 -2.36
CA ASP A 85 -4.21 6.13 -1.43
C ASP A 85 -4.31 7.50 -2.13
N VAL A 86 -5.22 8.34 -1.63
CA VAL A 86 -5.38 9.73 -2.06
C VAL A 86 -5.36 10.62 -0.82
N TYR A 87 -4.31 11.43 -0.72
CA TYR A 87 -4.21 12.46 0.30
C TYR A 87 -4.94 13.72 -0.15
N HIS A 88 -5.86 14.19 0.70
CA HIS A 88 -6.53 15.47 0.55
C HIS A 88 -5.96 16.47 1.56
N PRO A 89 -5.41 17.63 1.12
CA PRO A 89 -4.96 18.66 2.03
C PRO A 89 -6.15 19.19 2.86
N PRO A 90 -5.93 19.57 4.14
CA PRO A 90 -6.98 20.18 4.93
C PRO A 90 -7.45 21.49 4.29
N PRO A 91 -8.72 21.90 4.49
CA PRO A 91 -9.19 23.20 4.04
C PRO A 91 -8.30 24.31 4.60
N ASP A 92 -7.72 25.13 3.72
CA ASP A 92 -6.91 26.29 4.07
C ASP A 92 -7.51 27.52 3.38
N ASP A 93 -8.07 28.44 4.17
CA ASP A 93 -8.69 29.68 3.69
C ASP A 93 -7.68 30.57 2.94
N HIS A 94 -6.37 30.40 3.20
CA HIS A 94 -5.31 31.17 2.55
C HIS A 94 -4.80 30.53 1.26
N ASN A 95 -5.04 29.24 1.04
CA ASN A 95 -4.67 28.52 -0.18
C ASN A 95 -5.82 27.63 -0.70
N PRO A 96 -6.98 28.24 -1.06
CA PRO A 96 -8.07 27.48 -1.65
C PRO A 96 -7.59 26.84 -2.96
N GLY A 97 -7.66 25.50 -3.03
CA GLY A 97 -7.33 24.75 -4.25
C GLY A 97 -5.99 24.00 -4.25
N LEU A 98 -5.38 23.74 -3.09
CA LEU A 98 -4.26 22.80 -3.03
C LEU A 98 -4.65 21.44 -3.65
N PRO A 99 -3.86 20.90 -4.58
CA PRO A 99 -4.21 19.66 -5.25
C PRO A 99 -4.14 18.48 -4.28
N SER A 100 -5.01 17.50 -4.49
CA SER A 100 -4.90 16.20 -3.85
C SER A 100 -3.71 15.44 -4.44
N ALA A 101 -3.14 14.51 -3.68
CA ALA A 101 -2.02 13.69 -4.13
C ALA A 101 -2.44 12.22 -4.10
N ALA A 102 -2.52 11.59 -5.27
CA ALA A 102 -2.77 10.17 -5.40
C ALA A 102 -1.45 9.40 -5.56
N ALA A 103 -1.38 8.24 -4.91
CA ALA A 103 -0.24 7.35 -4.99
C ALA A 103 -0.69 5.92 -5.27
N VAL A 104 0.04 5.23 -6.14
CA VAL A 104 -0.04 3.78 -6.30
C VAL A 104 1.35 3.19 -6.11
N VAL A 105 1.47 2.25 -5.17
CA VAL A 105 2.65 1.42 -4.99
C VAL A 105 2.40 0.04 -5.55
N GLY A 106 3.45 -0.64 -6.03
CA GLY A 106 3.35 -2.02 -6.49
C GLY A 106 4.58 -2.84 -6.13
N SER A 107 4.34 -4.09 -5.71
CA SER A 107 5.40 -5.07 -5.47
C SER A 107 6.14 -5.38 -6.76
N PHE A 108 7.45 -5.63 -6.67
CA PHE A 108 8.24 -5.98 -7.86
C PHE A 108 9.32 -7.02 -7.59
N ASP A 109 9.44 -7.52 -6.36
CA ASP A 109 10.32 -8.65 -6.04
C ASP A 109 9.50 -9.94 -5.87
N ASN A 110 10.20 -11.06 -5.73
CA ASN A 110 9.58 -12.37 -5.50
C ASN A 110 9.23 -12.64 -4.02
N LYS A 111 9.38 -11.66 -3.13
CA LYS A 111 9.17 -11.82 -1.67
C LYS A 111 8.07 -10.91 -1.14
N PHE A 112 7.50 -10.05 -1.98
CA PHE A 112 6.56 -8.99 -1.63
C PHE A 112 7.10 -8.03 -0.55
N MET A 113 8.40 -7.72 -0.59
CA MET A 113 9.06 -6.87 0.43
C MET A 113 9.47 -5.49 -0.09
N ASN A 114 9.61 -5.33 -1.41
CA ASN A 114 9.93 -4.07 -2.05
C ASN A 114 8.79 -3.56 -2.93
N TYR A 115 8.48 -2.27 -2.77
CA TYR A 115 7.40 -1.59 -3.47
C TYR A 115 7.89 -0.29 -4.11
N LEU A 116 7.56 -0.08 -5.38
CA LEU A 116 7.88 1.19 -6.07
C LEU A 116 6.65 2.10 -6.15
N PRO A 117 6.78 3.39 -5.80
CA PRO A 117 5.69 4.36 -5.81
C PRO A 117 5.52 5.06 -7.15
N SER A 118 4.29 5.42 -7.50
CA SER A 118 3.93 6.33 -8.58
C SER A 118 2.99 7.36 -7.98
N LEU A 119 3.29 8.64 -8.20
CA LEU A 119 2.57 9.77 -7.61
C LEU A 119 1.96 10.63 -8.71
N ARG A 120 0.75 11.14 -8.50
CA ARG A 120 0.12 12.18 -9.33
C ARG A 120 -0.50 13.24 -8.44
N LEU A 121 -0.28 14.51 -8.80
CA LEU A 121 -1.06 15.62 -8.26
C LEU A 121 -2.38 15.72 -9.03
N GLN A 122 -3.45 16.01 -8.32
CA GLN A 122 -4.81 16.10 -8.85
C GLN A 122 -5.41 17.44 -8.45
N ALA A 123 -5.85 18.23 -9.43
CA ALA A 123 -6.71 19.36 -9.11
C ALA A 123 -8.04 18.85 -8.52
N GLY A 124 -8.69 19.65 -7.68
CA GLY A 124 -10.03 19.30 -7.17
C GLY A 124 -10.97 18.97 -8.33
N ASN A 125 -11.70 17.85 -8.22
CA ASN A 125 -12.61 17.28 -9.22
C ASN A 125 -11.98 16.60 -10.46
N GLN A 126 -10.67 16.34 -10.50
CA GLN A 126 -10.08 15.52 -11.58
C GLN A 126 -10.11 14.03 -11.25
N GLU A 127 -10.47 13.21 -12.25
CA GLU A 127 -10.36 11.76 -12.17
C GLU A 127 -8.90 11.33 -11.96
N MET A 128 -8.69 10.35 -11.08
CA MET A 128 -7.37 9.80 -10.82
C MET A 128 -6.81 9.18 -12.10
N ASN A 129 -5.58 9.57 -12.50
CA ASN A 129 -4.77 8.89 -13.51
C ASN A 129 -4.27 7.51 -13.02
N LEU A 130 -5.21 6.71 -12.49
CA LEU A 130 -4.98 5.38 -11.93
C LEU A 130 -4.38 4.47 -12.98
N LYS A 131 -4.90 4.57 -14.22
CA LYS A 131 -4.51 3.74 -15.35
C LYS A 131 -3.01 3.77 -15.57
N GLU A 132 -2.43 4.96 -15.73
CA GLU A 132 -1.01 5.13 -16.03
C GLU A 132 -0.15 4.62 -14.89
N MET A 133 -0.53 4.93 -13.64
CA MET A 133 0.20 4.45 -12.47
C MET A 133 0.21 2.92 -12.37
N VAL A 134 -0.94 2.27 -12.63
CA VAL A 134 -1.05 0.81 -12.65
C VAL A 134 -0.27 0.20 -13.82
N VAL A 135 -0.32 0.80 -15.02
CA VAL A 135 0.50 0.37 -16.17
C VAL A 135 1.99 0.37 -15.81
N GLU A 136 2.48 1.42 -15.15
CA GLU A 136 3.87 1.49 -14.71
C GLU A 136 4.22 0.35 -13.73
N ARG A 137 3.31 -0.02 -12.82
CA ARG A 137 3.52 -1.13 -11.88
C ARG A 137 3.53 -2.49 -12.57
N LEU A 138 2.57 -2.72 -13.47
CA LEU A 138 2.50 -3.95 -14.26
C LEU A 138 3.76 -4.18 -15.09
N ARG A 139 4.24 -3.14 -15.78
CA ARG A 139 5.48 -3.22 -16.57
C ARG A 139 6.69 -3.46 -15.68
N LYS A 140 6.76 -2.76 -14.54
CA LYS A 140 7.88 -2.94 -13.61
C LYS A 140 7.91 -4.35 -13.02
N PHE A 141 6.75 -4.93 -12.69
CA PHE A 141 6.63 -6.32 -12.28
C PHE A 141 7.18 -7.26 -13.36
N GLY A 142 6.71 -7.11 -14.61
CA GLY A 142 7.15 -7.97 -15.70
C GLY A 142 8.67 -7.92 -15.91
N ILE A 143 9.27 -6.72 -15.97
CA ILE A 143 10.74 -6.56 -16.11
C ILE A 143 11.51 -7.19 -14.94
N ALA A 144 10.96 -7.11 -13.72
CA ALA A 144 11.65 -7.62 -12.54
C ALA A 144 11.43 -9.13 -12.31
N ASN A 145 10.41 -9.72 -12.94
CA ASN A 145 10.10 -11.13 -12.85
C ASN A 145 11.00 -11.93 -13.83
N PRO A 146 11.72 -12.98 -13.38
CA PRO A 146 12.56 -13.79 -14.26
C PRO A 146 11.83 -14.39 -15.48
N THR A 147 10.53 -14.65 -15.35
CA THR A 147 9.70 -15.16 -16.45
C THR A 147 9.40 -14.11 -17.52
N ASN A 148 9.66 -12.84 -17.22
CA ASN A 148 9.25 -11.68 -18.02
C ASN A 148 7.75 -11.65 -18.33
N LEU A 149 6.93 -12.29 -17.48
CA LEU A 149 5.48 -12.31 -17.62
C LEU A 149 4.83 -11.18 -16.80
N LEU A 150 3.75 -10.62 -17.35
CA LEU A 150 2.82 -9.82 -16.56
C LEU A 150 2.10 -10.71 -15.53
N PRO A 151 1.66 -10.15 -14.39
CA PRO A 151 1.02 -10.95 -13.35
C PRO A 151 -0.34 -11.48 -13.84
N PHE A 152 -0.68 -12.71 -13.47
CA PHE A 152 -2.03 -13.24 -13.67
C PHE A 152 -3.01 -12.68 -12.64
N LYS A 153 -2.54 -12.36 -11.43
CA LYS A 153 -3.35 -11.87 -10.32
C LYS A 153 -2.97 -10.44 -9.92
N ILE A 154 -3.94 -9.60 -9.61
CA ILE A 154 -3.71 -8.29 -8.97
C ILE A 154 -4.44 -8.28 -7.63
N LEU A 155 -3.70 -8.06 -6.54
CA LEU A 155 -4.29 -7.81 -5.22
C LEU A 155 -4.08 -6.34 -4.86
N MET A 156 -5.14 -5.55 -4.88
CA MET A 156 -5.07 -4.12 -4.62
C MET A 156 -5.72 -3.77 -3.29
N TYR A 157 -4.95 -3.11 -2.43
CA TYR A 157 -5.43 -2.47 -1.22
C TYR A 157 -5.69 -0.99 -1.49
N ARG A 158 -6.94 -0.54 -1.36
CA ARG A 158 -7.36 0.85 -1.51
C ARG A 158 -7.68 1.43 -0.14
N ASP A 159 -7.00 2.50 0.26
CA ASP A 159 -7.16 3.12 1.59
C ASP A 159 -8.14 4.31 1.58
N GLY A 160 -8.83 4.55 2.69
CA GLY A 160 -9.60 5.78 2.90
C GLY A 160 -10.82 5.97 2.00
N VAL A 161 -11.45 4.88 1.54
CA VAL A 161 -12.70 4.95 0.78
C VAL A 161 -13.86 4.80 1.75
N GLY A 162 -14.79 5.76 1.73
CA GLY A 162 -16.04 5.66 2.50
C GLY A 162 -17.16 4.96 1.72
N ASP A 163 -18.23 4.59 2.43
CA ASP A 163 -19.41 3.91 1.86
C ASP A 163 -19.99 4.60 0.60
N ASN A 164 -19.98 5.93 0.56
CA ASN A 164 -20.50 6.72 -0.56
C ASN A 164 -19.64 6.65 -1.84
N GLN A 165 -18.43 6.10 -1.76
CA GLN A 165 -17.49 6.01 -2.89
C GLN A 165 -17.42 4.59 -3.49
N PHE A 166 -18.13 3.60 -2.93
CA PHE A 166 -18.09 2.23 -3.46
C PHE A 166 -18.64 2.11 -4.88
N GLN A 167 -19.63 2.92 -5.25
CA GLN A 167 -20.13 2.96 -6.61
C GLN A 167 -19.03 3.44 -7.58
N THR A 168 -18.34 4.53 -7.24
CA THR A 168 -17.19 5.03 -8.02
C THR A 168 -16.08 4.00 -8.14
N LEU A 169 -15.78 3.23 -7.08
CA LEU A 169 -14.83 2.13 -7.18
C LEU A 169 -15.24 1.09 -8.23
N ARG A 170 -16.50 0.64 -8.18
CA ARG A 170 -17.04 -0.41 -9.06
C ARG A 170 -17.19 0.03 -10.51
N GLU A 171 -17.66 1.24 -10.73
CA GLU A 171 -17.99 1.75 -12.06
C GLU A 171 -16.81 2.44 -12.74
N THR A 172 -15.84 2.95 -11.98
CA THR A 172 -14.73 3.76 -12.53
C THR A 172 -13.36 3.15 -12.25
N GLU A 173 -12.96 2.96 -10.97
CA GLU A 173 -11.59 2.53 -10.65
C GLU A 173 -11.29 1.10 -11.14
N ILE A 174 -12.18 0.14 -10.85
CA ILE A 174 -12.01 -1.27 -11.24
C ILE A 174 -11.91 -1.42 -12.76
N PRO A 175 -12.85 -0.89 -13.58
CA PRO A 175 -12.72 -0.92 -15.04
C PRO A 175 -11.43 -0.24 -15.54
N THR A 176 -10.94 0.78 -14.83
CA THR A 176 -9.70 1.47 -15.17
C THR A 176 -8.47 0.57 -14.94
N ILE A 177 -8.46 -0.25 -13.90
CA ILE A 177 -7.41 -1.26 -13.66
C ILE A 177 -7.39 -2.31 -14.79
N TYR A 178 -8.57 -2.79 -15.23
CA TYR A 178 -8.64 -3.70 -16.38
C TYR A 178 -8.09 -3.04 -17.66
N LYS A 179 -8.47 -1.79 -17.94
CA LYS A 179 -7.92 -1.02 -19.07
C LYS A 179 -6.42 -0.81 -18.97
N ALA A 180 -5.87 -0.66 -17.75
CA ALA A 180 -4.44 -0.56 -17.50
C ALA A 180 -3.74 -1.88 -17.88
N PHE A 181 -4.32 -3.02 -17.51
CA PHE A 181 -3.78 -4.32 -17.89
C PHE A 181 -3.73 -4.52 -19.41
N GLU A 182 -4.83 -4.25 -20.11
CA GLU A 182 -4.87 -4.33 -21.57
C GLU A 182 -3.84 -3.41 -22.22
N THR A 183 -3.62 -2.22 -21.65
CA THR A 183 -2.60 -1.27 -22.12
C THR A 183 -1.18 -1.76 -21.87
N ALA A 184 -0.92 -2.41 -20.73
CA ALA A 184 0.38 -3.01 -20.44
C ALA A 184 0.68 -4.17 -21.39
N LYS A 185 -0.33 -5.01 -21.67
CA LYS A 185 -0.26 -6.21 -22.52
C LYS A 185 0.02 -5.90 -24.00
N LYS A 186 -0.61 -4.86 -24.57
CA LYS A 186 -0.47 -4.51 -26.00
C LYS A 186 0.99 -4.30 -26.46
N ASN A 187 1.88 -3.92 -25.55
CA ASN A 187 3.28 -3.65 -25.86
C ASN A 187 4.22 -4.67 -25.19
N TRP A 188 3.72 -5.84 -24.80
CA TRP A 188 4.49 -6.85 -24.07
C TRP A 188 4.66 -8.14 -24.88
N ILE A 189 5.92 -8.56 -25.03
CA ILE A 189 6.33 -9.64 -25.95
C ILE A 189 5.85 -11.02 -25.47
N THR A 190 5.74 -11.23 -24.16
CA THR A 190 5.37 -12.52 -23.55
C THR A 190 4.19 -12.34 -22.60
N HIS A 191 2.97 -12.71 -22.99
CA HIS A 191 1.79 -12.50 -22.15
C HIS A 191 0.94 -13.75 -21.99
N ARG A 192 0.27 -13.86 -20.84
CA ARG A 192 -0.79 -14.83 -20.59
C ARG A 192 -2.14 -14.21 -21.01
N SER A 193 -3.03 -15.02 -21.57
CA SER A 193 -4.44 -14.65 -21.77
C SER A 193 -5.15 -14.76 -20.42
N GLU A 194 -5.82 -13.70 -19.99
CA GLU A 194 -6.60 -13.55 -18.74
C GLU A 194 -5.86 -12.96 -17.52
N THR A 195 -6.58 -12.11 -16.79
CA THR A 195 -6.16 -11.49 -15.53
C THR A 195 -7.29 -11.59 -14.53
N ARG A 196 -6.95 -11.94 -13.30
CA ARG A 196 -7.87 -11.96 -12.17
C ARG A 196 -7.45 -10.92 -11.13
N GLY A 197 -8.40 -10.27 -10.49
CA GLY A 197 -8.14 -9.18 -9.56
C GLY A 197 -8.98 -9.27 -8.29
N THR A 198 -8.40 -8.82 -7.18
CA THR A 198 -9.08 -8.61 -5.90
C THR A 198 -8.82 -7.18 -5.44
N LEU A 199 -9.89 -6.44 -5.12
CA LEU A 199 -9.81 -5.09 -4.56
C LEU A 199 -10.36 -5.12 -3.13
N GLU A 200 -9.51 -4.74 -2.18
CA GLU A 200 -9.85 -4.63 -0.76
C GLU A 200 -9.79 -3.16 -0.32
N ASN A 201 -10.91 -2.64 0.19
CA ASN A 201 -10.93 -1.35 0.87
C ASN A 201 -10.54 -1.52 2.33
N LYS A 202 -9.75 -0.58 2.88
CA LYS A 202 -9.40 -0.51 4.31
C LYS A 202 -9.94 0.77 4.93
N GLU A 203 -10.73 0.63 5.99
CA GLU A 203 -11.19 1.74 6.81
C GLU A 203 -10.69 1.59 8.26
N LEU A 204 -10.43 2.73 8.92
CA LEU A 204 -10.09 2.78 10.34
C LEU A 204 -11.29 3.39 11.10
N HIS A 205 -11.88 2.63 12.03
CA HIS A 205 -12.98 3.13 12.87
C HIS A 205 -12.48 3.57 14.26
N ASN A 206 -13.07 4.66 14.80
CA ASN A 206 -12.76 5.21 16.12
C ASN A 206 -13.78 4.75 17.16
N GLY A 207 -13.43 3.77 17.98
CA GLY A 207 -14.14 3.47 19.22
C GLY A 207 -13.51 4.24 20.38
N ASN A 208 -14.23 5.21 20.95
CA ASN A 208 -13.89 5.80 22.25
C ASN A 208 -14.54 4.94 23.32
N ASP A 209 -13.81 3.97 23.87
CA ASP A 209 -14.18 3.40 25.15
C ASP A 209 -12.97 3.18 26.05
N ARG A 210 -13.10 3.70 27.28
CA ARG A 210 -12.10 3.62 28.33
C ARG A 210 -12.28 2.27 29.04
N ILE A 211 -11.16 1.60 29.32
CA ILE A 211 -11.01 0.44 30.23
C ILE A 211 -11.29 -0.96 29.61
N ALA A 212 -10.75 -1.26 28.42
CA ALA A 212 -10.61 -2.65 27.96
C ALA A 212 -9.18 -2.95 27.49
N ARG A 213 -8.62 -4.11 27.90
CA ARG A 213 -7.39 -4.63 27.30
C ARG A 213 -7.65 -4.88 25.81
N ASN A 214 -6.72 -4.44 24.95
CA ASN A 214 -6.84 -4.63 23.52
C ASN A 214 -6.93 -6.12 23.16
N VAL A 215 -7.72 -6.40 22.12
CA VAL A 215 -7.83 -7.74 21.55
C VAL A 215 -6.48 -8.16 20.96
N THR A 216 -6.17 -9.46 21.02
CA THR A 216 -4.89 -10.03 20.59
C THR A 216 -4.62 -9.71 19.10
N PRO A 217 -3.40 -9.29 18.73
CA PRO A 217 -3.02 -9.15 17.33
C PRO A 217 -3.25 -10.44 16.54
N GLY A 218 -3.76 -10.32 15.32
CA GLY A 218 -4.21 -11.44 14.49
C GLY A 218 -5.70 -11.78 14.65
N THR A 219 -6.42 -11.14 15.57
CA THR A 219 -7.87 -11.39 15.71
C THR A 219 -8.63 -10.90 14.49
N VAL A 220 -9.48 -11.77 13.94
CA VAL A 220 -10.37 -11.50 12.81
C VAL A 220 -11.82 -11.63 13.27
N ILE A 221 -12.67 -10.67 12.89
CA ILE A 221 -14.12 -10.72 13.12
C ILE A 221 -14.83 -10.55 11.77
N ASP A 222 -15.46 -11.62 11.27
CA ASP A 222 -16.10 -11.66 9.96
C ASP A 222 -17.63 -11.93 10.03
N THR A 223 -18.21 -12.08 11.23
CA THR A 223 -19.60 -12.54 11.42
C THR A 223 -20.49 -11.60 12.24
N ALA A 224 -20.08 -11.21 13.45
CA ALA A 224 -20.99 -10.56 14.41
C ALA A 224 -21.13 -9.03 14.25
N LEU A 225 -20.15 -8.38 13.61
CA LEU A 225 -20.06 -6.90 13.52
C LEU A 225 -19.92 -6.42 12.07
N THR A 226 -20.00 -7.33 11.10
CA THR A 226 -19.90 -7.04 9.67
C THR A 226 -21.27 -6.76 9.09
N HIS A 227 -21.32 -6.01 7.98
CA HIS A 227 -22.58 -5.74 7.31
C HIS A 227 -23.09 -7.03 6.65
N PRO A 228 -24.37 -7.42 6.83
CA PRO A 228 -24.89 -8.73 6.43
C PRO A 228 -24.72 -9.03 4.92
N ASP A 229 -24.84 -8.00 4.08
CA ASP A 229 -24.73 -8.14 2.62
C ASP A 229 -23.35 -7.78 2.04
N ARG A 230 -22.34 -7.51 2.88
CA ARG A 230 -20.99 -7.14 2.42
C ARG A 230 -20.01 -8.26 2.69
N ASN A 231 -19.10 -8.48 1.75
CA ASN A 231 -17.96 -9.37 1.96
C ASN A 231 -16.87 -8.60 2.72
N SER A 232 -17.01 -8.51 4.05
CA SER A 232 -16.12 -7.72 4.89
C SER A 232 -15.72 -8.43 6.18
N PHE A 233 -14.64 -7.94 6.80
CA PHE A 233 -14.13 -8.43 8.07
C PHE A 233 -13.34 -7.34 8.79
N TYR A 234 -13.27 -7.41 10.12
CA TYR A 234 -12.33 -6.63 10.91
C TYR A 234 -11.07 -7.45 11.17
N LEU A 235 -9.90 -6.80 11.13
CA LEU A 235 -8.60 -7.37 11.47
C LEU A 235 -7.87 -6.49 12.49
N GLN A 236 -7.61 -7.07 13.66
CA GLN A 236 -6.74 -6.50 14.67
C GLN A 236 -5.28 -6.84 14.36
N ALA A 237 -4.64 -6.10 13.45
CA ALA A 237 -3.32 -6.48 12.92
C ALA A 237 -2.13 -6.24 13.87
N HIS A 238 -2.27 -5.39 14.90
CA HIS A 238 -1.15 -4.92 15.72
C HIS A 238 -1.51 -4.78 17.19
N ALA A 239 -0.50 -4.85 18.05
CA ALA A 239 -0.63 -4.55 19.48
C ALA A 239 -0.63 -3.04 19.71
N ALA A 240 -1.40 -2.55 20.69
CA ALA A 240 -1.22 -1.18 21.16
C ALA A 240 0.05 -1.08 22.00
N SER A 241 0.88 -0.10 21.68
CA SER A 241 1.88 0.43 22.63
C SER A 241 1.23 1.33 23.68
N GLN A 242 0.14 2.02 23.34
CA GLN A 242 -0.63 2.88 24.24
C GLN A 242 -2.07 3.05 23.71
N GLY A 243 -3.05 3.11 24.62
CA GLY A 243 -4.46 3.35 24.28
C GLY A 243 -5.19 2.15 23.69
N THR A 244 -6.36 2.41 23.10
CA THR A 244 -7.20 1.40 22.43
C THR A 244 -6.81 1.30 20.96
N VAL A 245 -6.55 0.09 20.47
CA VAL A 245 -6.22 -0.18 19.07
C VAL A 245 -7.48 -0.07 18.22
N ARG A 246 -7.30 0.48 17.03
CA ARG A 246 -8.33 0.49 15.98
C ARG A 246 -8.10 -0.70 15.07
N SER A 247 -9.03 -1.65 15.09
CA SER A 247 -9.04 -2.73 14.12
C SER A 247 -9.30 -2.18 12.72
N ILE A 248 -8.65 -2.78 11.73
CA ILE A 248 -8.82 -2.43 10.32
C ILE A 248 -10.13 -3.07 9.86
N TYR A 249 -11.03 -2.29 9.26
CA TYR A 249 -12.18 -2.81 8.55
C TYR A 249 -11.82 -3.04 7.09
N CYS A 250 -11.85 -4.30 6.64
CA CYS A 250 -11.58 -4.69 5.27
C CYS A 250 -12.88 -5.02 4.55
N HIS A 251 -13.15 -4.38 3.41
CA HIS A 251 -14.30 -4.69 2.55
C HIS A 251 -13.81 -5.14 1.17
N ILE A 252 -14.13 -6.37 0.80
CA ILE A 252 -13.79 -6.95 -0.50
C ILE A 252 -14.81 -6.46 -1.52
N ILE A 253 -14.42 -5.47 -2.32
CA ILE A 253 -15.30 -4.80 -3.29
C ILE A 253 -15.43 -5.63 -4.58
N HIS A 254 -14.36 -6.31 -4.97
CA HIS A 254 -14.28 -7.10 -6.19
C HIS A 254 -13.32 -8.27 -5.97
N ASN A 255 -13.69 -9.47 -6.44
CA ASN A 255 -12.87 -10.67 -6.30
C ASN A 255 -13.12 -11.65 -7.45
N THR A 256 -12.22 -11.61 -8.43
CA THR A 256 -12.17 -12.58 -9.53
C THR A 256 -10.99 -13.54 -9.38
N ALA A 257 -10.08 -13.30 -8.44
CA ALA A 257 -8.92 -14.16 -8.17
C ALA A 257 -9.28 -15.42 -7.37
N SER A 258 -10.54 -15.58 -6.97
CA SER A 258 -11.02 -16.71 -6.14
C SER A 258 -10.26 -16.81 -4.82
N LEU A 259 -9.75 -15.69 -4.31
CA LEU A 259 -9.17 -15.63 -2.97
C LEU A 259 -10.31 -15.68 -1.95
N THR A 260 -10.19 -16.55 -0.96
CA THR A 260 -11.22 -16.72 0.06
C THR A 260 -10.64 -16.39 1.43
N LEU A 261 -11.48 -15.87 2.31
CA LEU A 261 -11.16 -15.78 3.73
C LEU A 261 -11.08 -17.20 4.28
N VAL A 262 -9.86 -17.66 4.55
CA VAL A 262 -9.64 -18.95 5.22
C VAL A 262 -9.91 -18.73 6.70
N ARG A 263 -11.03 -19.29 7.17
CA ARG A 263 -11.30 -19.39 8.60
C ARG A 263 -10.35 -20.44 9.16
N PRO A 264 -9.45 -20.10 10.09
CA PRO A 264 -8.74 -21.15 10.81
C PRO A 264 -9.80 -22.06 11.42
N SER A 265 -9.69 -23.37 11.17
CA SER A 265 -10.49 -24.37 11.88
C SER A 265 -10.37 -24.06 13.36
N ASN A 266 -11.50 -23.84 14.05
CA ASN A 266 -11.50 -23.67 15.49
C ASN A 266 -10.69 -24.83 16.10
N PRO A 267 -9.72 -24.55 16.98
CA PRO A 267 -9.12 -25.61 17.79
C PRO A 267 -10.17 -26.27 18.69
#